data_AF-A0A517MUQ7-F1
#
_entry.id   AF-A0A517MUQ7-F1
#
_cell.length_a   1.000
_cell.length_b   1.000
_cell.length_c   1.000
_cell.angle_alpha   90.00
_cell.angle_beta   90.00
_cell.angle_gamma   90.00
#
_symmetry.space_group_name_H-M   'P 1'
#
loop_
_entity.id
_entity.type
_entity.pdbx_description
1 polymer ?
#
loop_
_entity_poly.entity_id
_entity_poly.type
_entity_poly.pdbx_seq_one_letter_code
_entity_poly.pdbx_strand_id
1 'polypeptide(L)'
;MLCTTRIWVASFLLTLTFSVVSATADIVIDEGPTYSPPGAGAIVGSGTGNTFAGGRTFTITGTDLGQTANLYLGIKNDLYLTGFSMDGGGISGSEIFRFDSVTLNSIIYTGDTLMQFSDSEPDFTSPTRLTMTFGGAGTIIQDGTTAALSNTNADVGALWRVEGDFTVNFLIEATVPPFASNAGNYEPGNDLFNRLDTTLNSTGTSVDFGYYYETAAVPEPSAFLCFGLVAMGFVVRKKIQAGHAQQSEGVA
;
A
#
# COMPACT_ATOMS: atom_id res chain seq x y z
N MET A 1 52.10 63.63 -8.11
CA MET A 1 50.94 62.85 -8.59
C MET A 1 50.96 61.52 -7.83
N LEU A 2 50.30 61.46 -6.66
CA LEU A 2 50.24 60.25 -5.83
C LEU A 2 49.06 59.40 -6.31
N CYS A 3 49.34 58.17 -6.75
CA CYS A 3 48.33 57.18 -7.14
C CYS A 3 48.03 56.28 -5.94
N THR A 4 46.83 56.38 -5.40
CA THR A 4 46.32 55.55 -4.29
C THR A 4 45.53 54.37 -4.85
N THR A 5 46.04 53.16 -4.67
CA THR A 5 45.35 51.91 -5.08
C THR A 5 44.59 51.35 -3.88
N ARG A 6 43.26 51.25 -4.00
CA ARG A 6 42.35 50.70 -2.98
C ARG A 6 42.23 49.18 -3.16
N ILE A 7 42.48 48.43 -2.09
CA ILE A 7 42.31 46.98 -2.02
C ILE A 7 40.87 46.69 -1.57
N TRP A 8 40.10 45.99 -2.40
CA TRP A 8 38.76 45.47 -2.07
C TRP A 8 38.91 44.08 -1.44
N VAL A 9 38.46 43.94 -0.19
CA VAL A 9 38.36 42.64 0.49
C VAL A 9 36.97 42.08 0.21
N ALA A 10 36.89 41.01 -0.59
CA ALA A 10 35.65 40.29 -0.83
C ALA A 10 35.46 39.23 0.27
N SER A 11 34.48 39.45 1.15
CA SER A 11 34.08 38.48 2.16
C SER A 11 33.27 37.36 1.50
N PHE A 12 33.82 36.14 1.48
CA PHE A 12 33.15 34.94 0.99
C PHE A 12 32.36 34.30 2.15
N LEU A 13 31.04 34.48 2.17
CA LEU A 13 30.15 33.89 3.17
C LEU A 13 29.82 32.45 2.75
N LEU A 14 30.46 31.47 3.40
CA LEU A 14 30.21 30.04 3.21
C LEU A 14 28.94 29.64 3.99
N THR A 15 27.79 29.59 3.30
CA THR A 15 26.56 29.06 3.89
C THR A 15 26.60 27.53 3.86
N LEU A 16 26.87 26.91 5.00
CA LEU A 16 26.79 25.46 5.15
C LEU A 16 25.32 25.04 5.24
N THR A 17 24.75 24.52 4.15
CA THR A 17 23.42 23.90 4.16
C THR A 17 23.55 22.48 4.69
N PHE A 18 23.14 22.26 5.94
CA PHE A 18 22.94 20.91 6.46
C PHE A 18 21.59 20.39 5.95
N SER A 19 21.62 19.51 4.96
CA SER A 19 20.46 18.72 4.58
C SER A 19 20.22 17.68 5.67
N VAL A 20 19.23 17.93 6.54
CA VAL A 20 18.73 16.91 7.46
C VAL A 20 17.99 15.90 6.60
N VAL A 21 18.64 14.80 6.23
CA VAL A 21 17.96 13.65 5.64
C VAL A 21 17.21 12.99 6.78
N SER A 22 15.92 13.29 6.90
CA SER A 22 15.05 12.56 7.83
C SER A 22 15.04 11.10 7.40
N ALA A 23 15.66 10.23 8.19
CA ALA A 23 15.47 8.79 8.02
C ALA A 23 13.99 8.51 8.30
N THR A 24 13.23 8.17 7.27
CA THR A 24 11.92 7.58 7.43
C THR A 24 12.14 6.19 8.00
N ALA A 25 11.65 5.93 9.21
CA ALA A 25 11.63 4.58 9.73
C ALA A 25 10.79 3.72 8.77
N ASP A 26 11.35 2.59 8.34
CA ASP A 26 10.62 1.61 7.53
C ASP A 26 9.35 1.16 8.28
N ILE A 27 8.27 0.93 7.55
CA ILE A 27 7.06 0.37 8.13
C ILE A 27 7.30 -1.07 8.58
N VAL A 28 6.59 -1.47 9.64
CA VAL A 28 6.54 -2.85 10.10
C VAL A 28 5.26 -3.47 9.58
N ILE A 29 5.38 -4.60 8.90
CA ILE A 29 4.26 -5.45 8.48
C ILE A 29 4.61 -6.86 8.92
N ASP A 30 3.80 -7.43 9.79
CA ASP A 30 4.00 -8.78 10.34
C ASP A 30 2.93 -9.77 9.88
N GLU A 31 1.83 -9.29 9.29
CA GLU A 31 0.69 -10.10 8.85
C GLU A 31 0.05 -9.59 7.54
N GLY A 32 -0.70 -10.48 6.89
CA GLY A 32 -1.39 -10.24 5.60
C GLY A 32 -0.69 -10.84 4.37
N PRO A 33 -1.30 -10.75 3.17
CA PRO A 33 -2.53 -10.05 2.85
C PRO A 33 -3.83 -10.81 3.23
N THR A 34 -4.86 -10.11 3.72
CA THR A 34 -6.21 -10.66 3.97
C THR A 34 -7.30 -9.92 3.18
N TYR A 35 -8.44 -10.57 2.92
CA TYR A 35 -9.59 -9.94 2.23
C TYR A 35 -10.38 -8.98 3.11
N SER A 36 -10.38 -9.22 4.43
CA SER A 36 -11.12 -8.41 5.39
C SER A 36 -10.13 -7.75 6.35
N PRO A 37 -10.33 -6.47 6.66
CA PRO A 37 -9.49 -5.81 7.65
C PRO A 37 -9.75 -6.43 9.03
N PRO A 38 -8.73 -6.55 9.89
CA PRO A 38 -8.94 -6.81 11.30
C PRO A 38 -9.91 -5.78 11.90
N GLY A 39 -10.81 -6.21 12.79
CA GLY A 39 -11.77 -5.30 13.43
C GLY A 39 -13.06 -5.04 12.68
N ALA A 40 -13.29 -5.74 11.57
CA ALA A 40 -14.44 -5.59 10.68
C ALA A 40 -14.43 -4.26 9.90
N GLY A 41 -15.20 -4.24 8.82
CA GLY A 41 -15.38 -3.11 7.93
C GLY A 41 -16.38 -3.49 6.84
N ALA A 42 -17.19 -2.52 6.41
CA ALA A 42 -18.10 -2.73 5.30
C ALA A 42 -17.39 -2.34 4.00
N ILE A 43 -17.39 -3.24 3.02
CA ILE A 43 -16.85 -2.98 1.67
C ILE A 43 -18.02 -3.00 0.70
N VAL A 44 -18.26 -1.88 0.04
CA VAL A 44 -19.31 -1.74 -0.98
C VAL A 44 -18.67 -1.37 -2.31
N GLY A 45 -18.86 -2.23 -3.31
CA GLY A 45 -18.40 -1.98 -4.68
C GLY A 45 -19.46 -1.31 -5.54
N SER A 46 -19.03 -0.43 -6.45
CA SER A 46 -19.87 0.25 -7.45
C SER A 46 -19.08 0.46 -8.76
N GLY A 47 -19.79 0.78 -9.85
CA GLY A 47 -19.21 0.95 -11.19
C GLY A 47 -19.46 -0.23 -12.12
N THR A 48 -18.92 -0.15 -13.34
CA THR A 48 -19.16 -1.12 -14.44
C THR A 48 -18.06 -2.17 -14.59
N GLY A 49 -16.92 -1.99 -13.92
CA GLY A 49 -15.79 -2.91 -13.92
C GLY A 49 -14.46 -2.15 -14.07
N ASN A 50 -13.34 -2.79 -13.72
CA ASN A 50 -12.04 -2.10 -13.67
C ASN A 50 -11.53 -1.68 -15.06
N THR A 51 -11.98 -2.36 -16.11
CA THR A 51 -11.51 -2.19 -17.51
C THR A 51 -12.43 -1.30 -18.36
N PHE A 52 -13.46 -0.69 -17.76
CA PHE A 52 -14.41 0.21 -18.42
C PHE A 52 -14.22 1.66 -17.97
N ALA A 53 -14.73 2.61 -18.76
CA ALA A 53 -14.72 4.02 -18.38
C ALA A 53 -15.23 4.27 -16.96
N GLY A 54 -14.43 4.97 -16.15
CA GLY A 54 -14.72 5.28 -14.74
C GLY A 54 -14.27 4.20 -13.74
N GLY A 55 -13.87 3.02 -14.21
CA GLY A 55 -13.33 1.95 -13.36
C GLY A 55 -14.34 1.37 -12.38
N ARG A 56 -13.82 0.74 -11.33
CA ARG A 56 -14.61 0.20 -10.21
C ARG A 56 -14.19 0.85 -8.91
N THR A 57 -15.16 1.40 -8.19
CA THR A 57 -14.91 2.05 -6.90
C THR A 57 -15.40 1.15 -5.78
N PHE A 58 -14.52 0.94 -4.80
CA PHE A 58 -14.87 0.35 -3.52
C PHE A 58 -14.89 1.45 -2.46
N THR A 59 -15.96 1.48 -1.68
CA THR A 59 -16.09 2.32 -0.49
C THR A 59 -15.93 1.44 0.73
N ILE A 60 -15.00 1.82 1.61
CA ILE A 60 -14.67 1.10 2.83
C ILE A 60 -15.07 2.01 4.00
N THR A 61 -15.94 1.50 4.88
CA THR A 61 -16.39 2.23 6.07
C THR A 61 -16.35 1.39 7.34
N GLY A 62 -16.22 2.08 8.47
CA GLY A 62 -16.37 1.46 9.79
C GLY A 62 -15.21 0.56 10.20
N THR A 63 -14.02 0.80 9.66
CA THR A 63 -12.80 0.06 10.01
C THR A 63 -12.40 0.37 11.46
N ASP A 64 -12.30 -0.66 12.32
CA ASP A 64 -11.78 -0.49 13.69
C ASP A 64 -10.25 -0.49 13.71
N LEU A 65 -9.67 0.71 13.62
CA LEU A 65 -8.22 0.92 13.66
C LEU A 65 -7.60 0.58 15.03
N GLY A 66 -8.38 0.28 16.06
CA GLY A 66 -7.89 -0.13 17.38
C GLY A 66 -7.36 -1.56 17.44
N GLN A 67 -7.62 -2.40 16.42
CA GLN A 67 -7.19 -3.80 16.40
C GLN A 67 -5.76 -4.01 15.89
N THR A 68 -5.18 -2.99 15.25
CA THR A 68 -3.87 -3.04 14.60
C THR A 68 -3.06 -1.82 15.02
N ALA A 69 -1.74 -1.94 15.10
CA ALA A 69 -0.89 -0.75 15.26
C ALA A 69 -0.91 0.10 13.97
N ASN A 70 -0.89 -0.57 12.82
CA ASN A 70 -1.04 0.04 11.51
C ASN A 70 -1.83 -0.89 10.58
N LEU A 71 -2.69 -0.30 9.74
CA LEU A 71 -3.46 -1.00 8.72
C LEU A 71 -3.19 -0.40 7.35
N TYR A 72 -2.98 -1.25 6.37
CA TYR A 72 -2.62 -0.89 5.02
C TYR A 72 -3.47 -1.64 4.00
N LEU A 73 -3.70 -1.03 2.83
CA LEU A 73 -4.36 -1.65 1.69
C LEU A 73 -3.45 -1.55 0.46
N GLY A 74 -3.34 -2.62 -0.32
CA GLY A 74 -2.63 -2.61 -1.60
C GLY A 74 -3.03 -3.77 -2.50
N ILE A 75 -2.29 -3.95 -3.59
CA ILE A 75 -2.43 -5.15 -4.42
C ILE A 75 -2.06 -6.38 -3.59
N LYS A 76 -2.86 -7.43 -3.74
CA LYS A 76 -2.66 -8.72 -3.11
C LYS A 76 -1.86 -9.61 -4.06
N ASN A 77 -0.85 -10.31 -3.53
CA ASN A 77 0.09 -11.06 -4.35
C ASN A 77 0.31 -12.50 -3.88
N ASP A 78 -0.60 -13.07 -3.10
CA ASP A 78 -0.46 -14.41 -2.51
C ASP A 78 -1.04 -15.55 -3.39
N LEU A 79 -2.26 -15.39 -3.93
CA LEU A 79 -3.04 -16.48 -4.54
C LEU A 79 -3.24 -16.34 -6.05
N TYR A 80 -3.46 -15.12 -6.53
CA TYR A 80 -3.84 -14.87 -7.92
C TYR A 80 -2.88 -13.85 -8.56
N LEU A 81 -2.66 -14.03 -9.87
CA LEU A 81 -1.96 -13.03 -10.67
C LEU A 81 -2.84 -11.78 -10.78
N THR A 82 -2.24 -10.60 -10.59
CA THR A 82 -2.90 -9.33 -10.88
C THR A 82 -2.39 -8.80 -12.21
N GLY A 83 -3.28 -8.62 -13.18
CA GLY A 83 -2.89 -8.33 -14.56
C GLY A 83 -4.07 -8.10 -15.50
N PHE A 84 -3.73 -7.81 -16.76
CA PHE A 84 -4.69 -7.64 -17.84
C PHE A 84 -4.16 -8.20 -19.15
N SER A 85 -4.98 -9.07 -19.75
CA SER A 85 -4.70 -9.75 -21.01
C SER A 85 -5.79 -9.43 -22.04
N MET A 86 -5.36 -9.15 -23.26
CA MET A 86 -6.17 -8.92 -24.46
C MET A 86 -5.78 -9.91 -25.58
N ASP A 87 -5.03 -10.97 -25.25
CA ASP A 87 -4.56 -11.98 -26.20
C ASP A 87 -5.48 -13.22 -26.29
N GLY A 88 -6.63 -13.16 -25.62
CA GLY A 88 -7.61 -14.25 -25.56
C GLY A 88 -7.25 -15.36 -24.57
N GLY A 89 -6.09 -15.27 -23.93
CA GLY A 89 -5.59 -16.17 -22.91
C GLY A 89 -5.90 -15.70 -21.49
N GLY A 90 -5.25 -16.39 -20.54
CA GLY A 90 -5.20 -15.97 -19.14
C GLY A 90 -3.92 -15.19 -18.88
N ILE A 91 -3.91 -14.41 -17.78
CA ILE A 91 -2.78 -13.57 -17.40
C ILE A 91 -1.51 -14.40 -17.20
N SER A 92 -0.42 -13.97 -17.82
CA SER A 92 0.90 -14.58 -17.76
C SER A 92 2.02 -13.59 -18.15
N GLY A 93 3.25 -13.84 -17.71
CA GLY A 93 4.42 -13.10 -18.19
C GLY A 93 4.31 -11.57 -18.04
N SER A 94 4.30 -10.85 -19.16
CA SER A 94 4.24 -9.38 -19.21
C SER A 94 2.87 -8.79 -18.89
N GLU A 95 1.81 -9.60 -18.90
CA GLU A 95 0.44 -9.16 -18.63
C GLU A 95 0.21 -8.89 -17.13
N ILE A 96 1.17 -9.34 -16.29
CA ILE A 96 1.19 -9.12 -14.84
C ILE A 96 1.57 -7.68 -14.57
N PHE A 97 0.76 -6.98 -13.78
CA PHE A 97 1.02 -5.61 -13.37
C PHE A 97 2.22 -5.55 -12.41
N ARG A 98 3.16 -4.66 -12.74
CA ARG A 98 4.37 -4.35 -11.99
C ARG A 98 4.31 -2.93 -11.46
N PHE A 99 4.84 -2.71 -10.28
CA PHE A 99 4.83 -1.39 -9.66
C PHE A 99 5.65 -0.42 -10.51
N ASP A 100 5.09 0.76 -10.77
CA ASP A 100 5.74 1.81 -11.56
C ASP A 100 5.99 3.06 -10.71
N SER A 101 4.92 3.66 -10.17
CA SER A 101 5.02 4.95 -9.51
C SER A 101 3.86 5.23 -8.55
N VAL A 102 4.01 6.28 -7.75
CA VAL A 102 2.95 6.82 -6.88
C VAL A 102 2.77 8.31 -7.12
N THR A 103 1.55 8.79 -6.88
CA THR A 103 1.24 10.21 -6.70
C THR A 103 0.81 10.44 -5.25
N LEU A 104 0.24 11.60 -4.92
CA LEU A 104 -0.30 11.86 -3.59
C LEU A 104 -1.41 10.86 -3.19
N ASN A 105 -2.22 10.44 -4.17
CA ASN A 105 -3.41 9.64 -3.92
C ASN A 105 -3.61 8.51 -4.93
N SER A 106 -2.59 8.18 -5.74
CA SER A 106 -2.67 7.06 -6.66
C SER A 106 -1.43 6.18 -6.60
N ILE A 107 -1.63 4.88 -6.77
CA ILE A 107 -0.57 3.90 -7.04
C ILE A 107 -0.75 3.41 -8.47
N ILE A 108 0.32 3.44 -9.25
CA ILE A 108 0.32 3.12 -10.67
C ILE A 108 1.17 1.86 -10.87
N TYR A 109 0.58 0.92 -11.60
CA TYR A 109 1.23 -0.29 -12.06
C TYR A 109 1.16 -0.37 -13.57
N THR A 110 2.17 -0.96 -14.20
CA THR A 110 2.28 -1.13 -15.65
C THR A 110 2.50 -2.59 -16.02
N GLY A 111 2.12 -2.94 -17.24
CA GLY A 111 2.36 -4.25 -17.84
C GLY A 111 2.18 -4.14 -19.34
N ASP A 112 2.21 -5.25 -20.05
CA ASP A 112 2.00 -5.30 -21.50
C ASP A 112 1.13 -6.50 -21.87
N THR A 113 0.22 -6.30 -22.82
CA THR A 113 -0.55 -7.38 -23.41
C THR A 113 -0.46 -7.35 -24.93
N LEU A 114 -0.51 -8.51 -25.56
CA LEU A 114 -0.68 -8.61 -27.01
C LEU A 114 -2.15 -8.36 -27.38
N MET A 115 -2.38 -7.57 -28.43
CA MET A 115 -3.66 -7.53 -29.15
C MET A 115 -3.44 -8.14 -30.52
N GLN A 116 -4.29 -9.11 -30.87
CA GLN A 116 -4.27 -9.77 -32.16
C GLN A 116 -5.35 -9.20 -33.08
N PHE A 117 -4.97 -8.90 -34.31
CA PHE A 117 -5.86 -8.30 -35.30
C PHE A 117 -6.05 -9.25 -36.48
N SER A 118 -7.06 -8.94 -37.31
CA SER A 118 -7.27 -9.66 -38.57
C SER A 118 -6.20 -9.28 -39.58
N ASP A 119 -6.05 -10.07 -40.65
CA ASP A 119 -4.94 -10.00 -41.63
C ASP A 119 -4.66 -8.61 -42.25
N SER A 120 -5.55 -7.62 -42.07
CA SER A 120 -5.34 -6.24 -42.52
C SER A 120 -4.48 -5.39 -41.59
N GLU A 121 -4.35 -5.73 -40.30
CA GLU A 121 -3.60 -4.94 -39.32
C GLU A 121 -2.57 -5.80 -38.58
N PRO A 122 -1.39 -5.25 -38.22
CA PRO A 122 -0.40 -6.01 -37.47
C PRO A 122 -0.81 -6.19 -36.01
N ASP A 123 -0.46 -7.34 -35.43
CA ASP A 123 -0.49 -7.54 -33.99
C ASP A 123 0.27 -6.43 -33.25
N PHE A 124 -0.23 -6.04 -32.09
CA PHE A 124 0.31 -4.91 -31.32
C PHE A 124 0.47 -5.29 -29.85
N THR A 125 1.71 -5.21 -29.36
CA THR A 125 1.97 -5.23 -27.91
C THR A 125 1.58 -3.88 -27.33
N SER A 126 0.48 -3.87 -26.59
CA SER A 126 -0.05 -2.68 -25.93
C SER A 126 0.43 -2.58 -24.49
N PRO A 127 1.14 -1.49 -24.13
CA PRO A 127 1.32 -1.12 -22.74
C PRO A 127 -0.02 -0.96 -22.04
N THR A 128 -0.11 -1.52 -20.85
CA THR A 128 -1.27 -1.50 -19.97
C THR A 128 -0.91 -0.81 -18.67
N ARG A 129 -1.93 -0.23 -18.03
CA ARG A 129 -1.78 0.47 -16.77
C ARG A 129 -2.93 0.17 -15.84
N LEU A 130 -2.63 -0.22 -14.61
CA LEU A 130 -3.59 -0.23 -13.51
C LEU A 130 -3.32 0.98 -12.62
N THR A 131 -4.35 1.81 -12.43
CA THR A 131 -4.31 2.94 -11.49
C THR A 131 -5.25 2.64 -10.33
N MET A 132 -4.70 2.59 -9.12
CA MET A 132 -5.46 2.61 -7.88
C MET A 132 -5.55 4.04 -7.39
N THR A 133 -6.73 4.65 -7.35
CA THR A 133 -6.91 6.03 -6.88
C THR A 133 -7.69 6.07 -5.58
N PHE A 134 -7.10 6.66 -4.56
CA PHE A 134 -7.63 6.75 -3.21
C PHE A 134 -8.30 8.10 -2.94
N GLY A 135 -9.32 8.08 -2.11
CA GLY A 135 -9.94 9.26 -1.51
C GLY A 135 -10.32 8.99 -0.06
N GLY A 136 -10.42 10.03 0.77
CA GLY A 136 -10.74 9.89 2.20
C GLY A 136 -9.50 9.96 3.10
N ALA A 137 -9.57 9.30 4.25
CA ALA A 137 -8.55 9.41 5.30
C ALA A 137 -7.44 8.35 5.13
N GLY A 138 -6.24 8.81 4.79
CA GLY A 138 -5.06 7.97 4.70
C GLY A 138 -3.95 8.60 3.88
N THR A 139 -2.86 7.85 3.72
CA THR A 139 -1.66 8.29 2.99
C THR A 139 -1.01 7.11 2.25
N ILE A 140 -0.38 7.38 1.12
CA ILE A 140 0.43 6.36 0.42
C ILE A 140 1.80 6.24 1.09
N ILE A 141 2.20 5.02 1.35
CA ILE A 141 3.53 4.66 1.86
C ILE A 141 4.26 3.82 0.81
N GLN A 142 5.52 4.18 0.56
CA GLN A 142 6.42 3.47 -0.32
C GLN A 142 7.82 3.48 0.31
N ASP A 143 8.32 2.30 0.70
CA ASP A 143 9.64 2.13 1.30
C ASP A 143 10.26 0.76 0.97
N GLY A 144 11.36 0.41 1.64
CA GLY A 144 12.04 -0.88 1.43
C GLY A 144 11.17 -2.07 1.83
N THR A 145 10.29 -1.93 2.82
CA THR A 145 9.39 -2.99 3.28
C THR A 145 8.31 -3.27 2.26
N THR A 146 7.65 -2.25 1.72
CA THR A 146 6.60 -2.44 0.69
C THR A 146 7.16 -3.05 -0.60
N ALA A 147 8.40 -2.70 -0.97
CA ALA A 147 9.08 -3.30 -2.10
C ALA A 147 9.40 -4.78 -1.86
N ALA A 148 9.76 -5.17 -0.63
CA ALA A 148 10.08 -6.55 -0.25
C ALA A 148 8.85 -7.48 -0.28
N LEU A 149 7.63 -6.93 -0.27
CA LEU A 149 6.41 -7.72 -0.40
C LEU A 149 6.22 -8.27 -1.82
N SER A 150 6.78 -7.63 -2.86
CA SER A 150 6.62 -8.00 -4.28
C SER A 150 7.09 -9.42 -4.59
N ASN A 151 6.38 -10.11 -5.49
CA ASN A 151 6.72 -11.48 -5.90
C ASN A 151 6.34 -11.77 -7.38
N THR A 152 6.33 -13.04 -7.77
CA THR A 152 6.01 -13.43 -9.16
C THR A 152 4.56 -13.17 -9.55
N ASN A 153 3.65 -13.08 -8.57
CA ASN A 153 2.22 -12.90 -8.83
C ASN A 153 1.82 -11.45 -9.05
N ALA A 154 2.51 -10.54 -8.35
CA ALA A 154 2.38 -9.09 -8.49
C ALA A 154 3.47 -8.39 -7.66
N ASP A 155 3.81 -7.18 -8.09
CA ASP A 155 4.61 -6.27 -7.29
C ASP A 155 3.69 -5.43 -6.43
N VAL A 156 3.96 -5.36 -5.12
CA VAL A 156 3.17 -4.50 -4.21
C VAL A 156 3.69 -3.07 -4.32
N GLY A 157 4.98 -2.85 -4.04
CA GLY A 157 5.67 -1.58 -4.25
C GLY A 157 5.26 -0.45 -3.31
N ALA A 158 3.98 -0.18 -3.17
CA ALA A 158 3.41 0.83 -2.28
C ALA A 158 2.08 0.36 -1.67
N LEU A 159 1.70 0.95 -0.54
CA LEU A 159 0.47 0.66 0.19
C LEU A 159 -0.24 1.95 0.61
N TRP A 160 -1.56 1.91 0.72
CA TRP A 160 -2.36 2.96 1.34
C TRP A 160 -2.51 2.70 2.84
N ARG A 161 -1.92 3.54 3.68
CA ARG A 161 -2.15 3.53 5.14
C ARG A 161 -3.54 4.05 5.45
N VAL A 162 -4.35 3.22 6.09
CA VAL A 162 -5.74 3.52 6.43
C VAL A 162 -5.79 4.33 7.72
N GLU A 163 -6.37 5.53 7.66
CA GLU A 163 -6.54 6.43 8.82
C GLU A 163 -8.03 6.71 9.14
N GLY A 164 -8.94 6.12 8.38
CA GLY A 164 -10.38 6.19 8.57
C GLY A 164 -11.14 5.62 7.37
N ASP A 165 -12.36 6.10 7.17
CA ASP A 165 -13.17 5.74 5.99
C ASP A 165 -12.52 6.28 4.71
N PHE A 166 -12.54 5.47 3.66
CA PHE A 166 -11.88 5.80 2.40
C PHE A 166 -12.57 5.12 1.20
N THR A 167 -12.22 5.59 0.01
CA THR A 167 -12.57 4.95 -1.26
C THR A 167 -11.32 4.59 -2.03
N VAL A 168 -11.41 3.54 -2.85
CA VAL A 168 -10.39 3.19 -3.83
C VAL A 168 -11.06 2.88 -5.17
N ASN A 169 -10.61 3.55 -6.22
CA ASN A 169 -11.01 3.29 -7.60
C ASN A 169 -9.91 2.51 -8.32
N PHE A 170 -10.29 1.44 -9.00
CA PHE A 170 -9.42 0.65 -9.85
C PHE A 170 -9.79 0.92 -11.30
N LEU A 171 -8.83 1.44 -12.07
CA LEU A 171 -8.97 1.66 -13.51
C LEU A 171 -7.81 0.98 -14.25
N ILE A 172 -8.16 0.10 -15.18
CA ILE A 172 -7.26 -0.57 -16.10
C ILE A 172 -7.41 0.06 -17.49
N GLU A 173 -6.30 0.51 -18.02
CA GLU A 173 -6.19 1.11 -19.33
C GLU A 173 -5.17 0.37 -20.19
N ALA A 174 -5.29 0.52 -21.49
CA ALA A 174 -4.37 0.03 -22.49
C ALA A 174 -4.08 1.13 -23.52
N THR A 175 -2.90 1.07 -24.14
CA THR A 175 -2.48 2.05 -25.13
C THR A 175 -3.12 1.74 -26.49
N VAL A 176 -3.66 2.76 -27.13
CA VAL A 176 -4.27 2.65 -28.45
C VAL A 176 -3.20 2.37 -29.52
N PRO A 177 -3.38 1.36 -30.39
CA PRO A 177 -2.40 0.99 -31.42
C PRO A 177 -2.19 2.11 -32.46
N PRO A 178 -1.04 2.12 -33.17
CA PRO A 178 -0.62 3.23 -34.02
C PRO A 178 -1.52 3.45 -35.26
N PHE A 179 -2.26 2.42 -35.67
CA PHE A 179 -3.17 2.47 -36.82
C PHE A 179 -4.59 2.92 -36.46
N ALA A 180 -4.93 3.02 -35.16
CA ALA A 180 -6.24 3.45 -34.72
C ALA A 180 -6.31 4.97 -34.49
N SER A 181 -7.52 5.54 -34.55
CA SER A 181 -7.76 6.89 -34.05
C SER A 181 -7.38 6.97 -32.58
N ASN A 182 -6.75 8.08 -32.15
CA ASN A 182 -6.27 8.30 -30.78
C ASN A 182 -5.01 7.49 -30.39
N ALA A 183 -4.24 7.03 -31.39
CA ALA A 183 -2.97 6.31 -31.22
C ALA A 183 -2.05 6.90 -30.13
N GLY A 184 -1.48 6.01 -29.31
CA GLY A 184 -0.52 6.36 -28.25
C GLY A 184 -1.16 6.87 -26.95
N ASN A 185 -2.46 7.10 -26.91
CA ASN A 185 -3.17 7.45 -25.67
C ASN A 185 -3.63 6.20 -24.93
N TYR A 186 -3.84 6.33 -23.62
CA TYR A 186 -4.47 5.30 -22.80
C TYR A 186 -5.99 5.41 -22.89
N GLU A 187 -6.65 4.26 -23.05
CA GLU A 187 -8.11 4.11 -23.01
C GLU A 187 -8.49 2.93 -22.12
N PRO A 188 -9.70 2.91 -21.52
CA PRO A 188 -10.15 1.76 -20.71
C PRO A 188 -10.04 0.46 -21.50
N GLY A 189 -9.39 -0.55 -20.91
CA GLY A 189 -8.92 -1.72 -21.66
C GLY A 189 -10.02 -2.46 -22.43
N ASN A 190 -11.18 -2.70 -21.81
CA ASN A 190 -12.29 -3.37 -22.49
C ASN A 190 -13.00 -2.47 -23.50
N ASP A 191 -13.07 -1.16 -23.25
CA ASP A 191 -13.66 -0.22 -24.21
C ASP A 191 -12.79 -0.16 -25.48
N LEU A 192 -11.46 -0.14 -25.31
CA LEU A 192 -10.49 -0.24 -26.41
C LEU A 192 -10.64 -1.57 -27.15
N PHE A 193 -10.59 -2.69 -26.43
CA PHE A 193 -10.67 -4.03 -27.02
C PHE A 193 -11.96 -4.24 -27.81
N ASN A 194 -13.11 -3.83 -27.28
CA ASN A 194 -14.41 -3.97 -27.95
C ASN A 194 -14.58 -3.04 -29.15
N ARG A 195 -13.91 -1.88 -29.14
CA ARG A 195 -13.95 -0.91 -30.24
C ARG A 195 -13.06 -1.35 -31.41
N LEU A 196 -11.97 -2.04 -31.11
CA LEU A 196 -11.04 -2.56 -32.10
C LEU A 196 -11.54 -3.89 -32.66
N ASP A 197 -11.40 -4.07 -33.98
CA ASP A 197 -11.76 -5.32 -34.67
C ASP A 197 -10.67 -6.39 -34.43
N THR A 198 -10.54 -6.81 -33.17
CA THR A 198 -9.60 -7.86 -32.77
C THR A 198 -10.14 -9.23 -33.18
N THR A 199 -9.26 -10.17 -33.47
CA THR A 199 -9.65 -11.56 -33.87
C THR A 199 -10.14 -12.41 -32.71
N LEU A 200 -9.97 -11.91 -31.49
CA LEU A 200 -10.24 -12.59 -30.24
C LEU A 200 -11.53 -12.06 -29.62
N ASN A 201 -12.23 -12.92 -28.88
CA ASN A 201 -13.54 -12.59 -28.33
C ASN A 201 -13.56 -12.50 -26.79
N SER A 202 -12.40 -12.48 -26.14
CA SER A 202 -12.31 -12.38 -24.68
C SER A 202 -11.06 -11.66 -24.23
N THR A 203 -11.19 -10.94 -23.12
CA THR A 203 -10.08 -10.41 -22.33
C THR A 203 -9.96 -11.21 -21.03
N GLY A 204 -8.75 -11.27 -20.49
CA GLY A 204 -8.47 -11.76 -19.14
C GLY A 204 -8.21 -10.59 -18.20
N THR A 205 -8.94 -10.50 -17.09
CA THR A 205 -8.67 -9.47 -16.07
C THR A 205 -8.73 -10.08 -14.68
N SER A 206 -7.75 -9.74 -13.85
CA SER A 206 -7.69 -10.10 -12.45
C SER A 206 -7.03 -8.94 -11.71
N VAL A 207 -7.77 -8.37 -10.77
CA VAL A 207 -7.23 -7.40 -9.83
C VAL A 207 -7.63 -7.89 -8.46
N ASP A 208 -6.64 -8.28 -7.67
CA ASP A 208 -6.84 -8.65 -6.29
C ASP A 208 -6.19 -7.61 -5.37
N PHE A 209 -6.88 -7.28 -4.29
CA PHE A 209 -6.40 -6.34 -3.29
C PHE A 209 -6.62 -6.91 -1.89
N GLY A 210 -5.77 -6.50 -0.96
CA GLY A 210 -5.76 -7.06 0.38
C GLY A 210 -5.26 -6.08 1.42
N TYR A 211 -5.50 -6.47 2.66
CA TYR A 211 -5.05 -5.75 3.84
C TYR A 211 -3.76 -6.35 4.37
N TYR A 212 -2.78 -5.48 4.59
CA TYR A 212 -1.53 -5.77 5.30
C TYR A 212 -1.59 -5.02 6.62
N TYR A 213 -1.06 -5.59 7.70
CA TYR A 213 -1.14 -4.93 9.00
C TYR A 213 0.04 -5.25 9.90
N GLU A 214 0.21 -4.37 10.86
CA GLU A 214 1.05 -4.59 12.03
C GLU A 214 0.14 -4.99 13.20
N THR A 215 0.39 -6.14 13.81
CA THR A 215 -0.35 -6.56 14.99
C THR A 215 -0.23 -5.51 16.09
N ALA A 216 -1.36 -5.20 16.76
CA ALA A 216 -1.31 -4.31 17.90
C ALA A 216 -0.39 -4.93 18.97
N ALA A 217 0.55 -4.15 19.51
CA ALA A 217 1.41 -4.62 20.57
C ALA A 217 0.54 -5.12 21.73
N VAL A 218 0.49 -6.44 21.92
CA VAL A 218 -0.16 -7.02 23.08
C VAL A 218 0.64 -6.57 24.28
N PRO A 219 0.08 -5.80 25.24
CA PRO A 219 0.82 -5.42 26.43
C PRO A 219 1.30 -6.72 27.08
N GLU A 220 2.63 -6.91 27.17
CA GLU A 220 3.14 -8.20 27.62
C GLU A 220 2.52 -8.54 28.98
N PRO A 221 1.86 -9.71 29.11
CA PRO A 221 1.27 -10.11 30.39
C PRO A 221 2.33 -10.27 31.48
N SER A 222 3.61 -10.39 31.11
CA SER A 222 4.76 -10.42 32.00
C SER A 222 4.86 -9.17 32.88
N ALA A 223 4.56 -7.97 32.37
CA ALA A 223 4.61 -6.74 33.16
C ALA A 223 3.53 -6.74 34.24
N PHE A 224 2.30 -7.12 33.90
CA PHE A 224 1.20 -7.21 34.85
C PHE A 224 1.38 -8.33 35.89
N LEU A 225 1.92 -9.48 35.48
CA LEU A 225 2.28 -10.56 36.41
C LEU A 225 3.43 -10.17 37.34
N CYS A 226 4.46 -9.48 36.84
CA CYS A 226 5.58 -9.01 37.64
C CYS A 226 5.14 -7.97 38.67
N PHE A 227 4.32 -6.97 38.30
CA PHE A 227 3.76 -6.03 39.27
C PHE A 227 2.81 -6.71 40.25
N GLY A 228 1.97 -7.64 39.79
CA GLY A 228 1.05 -8.41 40.63
C GLY A 228 1.77 -9.27 41.68
N LEU A 229 2.83 -9.99 41.28
CA LEU A 229 3.64 -10.81 42.19
C LEU A 229 4.43 -9.97 43.19
N VAL A 230 5.02 -8.85 42.74
CA VAL A 230 5.74 -7.92 43.64
C VAL A 230 4.77 -7.32 44.66
N ALA A 231 3.59 -6.87 44.23
CA ALA A 231 2.56 -6.33 45.13
C ALA A 231 2.06 -7.36 46.15
N MET A 232 1.82 -8.62 45.73
CA MET A 232 1.47 -9.69 46.67
C MET A 232 2.58 -9.99 47.67
N GLY A 233 3.85 -9.98 47.24
CA GLY A 233 5.00 -10.14 48.14
C GLY A 233 5.03 -9.09 49.27
N PHE A 234 4.73 -7.82 48.96
CA PHE A 234 4.67 -6.76 49.97
C PHE A 234 3.50 -6.92 50.95
N VAL A 235 2.32 -7.35 50.47
CA VAL A 235 1.15 -7.57 51.33
C VAL A 235 1.40 -8.74 52.30
N VAL A 236 2.02 -9.82 51.84
CA VAL A 236 2.35 -10.98 52.69
C VAL A 236 3.39 -10.61 53.74
N ARG A 237 4.45 -9.86 53.39
CA ARG A 237 5.44 -9.38 54.37
C ARG A 237 4.83 -8.49 55.45
N LYS A 238 3.92 -7.58 55.08
CA LYS A 238 3.27 -6.66 56.03
C LYS A 238 2.38 -7.41 57.03
N LYS A 239 1.66 -8.46 56.60
CA LYS A 239 0.86 -9.31 57.51
C LYS A 239 1.72 -10.15 58.46
N ILE A 240 2.84 -10.70 58.00
CA ILE A 240 3.73 -11.51 58.86
C ILE A 240 4.37 -10.65 59.96
N GLN A 241 4.79 -9.41 59.64
CA GLN A 241 5.36 -8.50 60.64
C GLN A 241 4.33 -8.02 61.68
N ALA A 242 3.07 -7.82 61.28
CA ALA A 242 2.00 -7.47 62.20
C ALA A 242 1.65 -8.61 63.17
N GLY A 243 1.71 -9.87 62.71
CA GLY A 243 1.44 -11.05 63.55
C GLY A 243 2.46 -11.28 64.66
N HIS A 244 3.75 -11.02 64.41
CA HIS A 244 4.80 -11.19 65.43
C HIS A 244 4.81 -10.08 66.50
N ALA A 245 4.33 -8.87 66.19
CA ALA A 245 4.27 -7.80 67.20
C ALA A 245 3.25 -8.09 68.32
N GLN A 246 2.15 -8.78 68.02
CA GLN A 246 1.10 -9.07 68.99
C GLN A 246 1.39 -10.24 69.95
N GLN A 247 2.44 -11.05 69.71
CA GLN A 247 2.81 -12.15 70.60
C GLN A 247 3.78 -11.78 71.72
N SER A 248 4.31 -10.55 71.77
CA SER A 248 5.30 -10.16 72.79
C SER A 248 4.75 -9.40 74.01
N GLU A 249 3.46 -9.07 74.06
CA GLU A 249 2.85 -8.32 75.19
C GLU A 249 2.18 -9.22 76.25
N GLY A 250 2.31 -10.55 76.14
CA GLY A 250 1.55 -11.51 76.94
C GLY A 250 2.36 -12.46 77.79
N VAL A 251 3.46 -12.02 78.42
CA VAL A 251 4.11 -12.78 79.51
C VAL A 251 4.48 -11.79 80.62
N ALA A 252 3.56 -11.67 81.58
CA ALA A 252 3.80 -11.10 82.90
C ALA A 252 3.98 -12.23 83.92
#